data_AF-A0A3L7S8G5-F1
#
_entry.id   AF-A0A3L7S8G5-F1
#
_cell.length_a   1.000
_cell.length_b   1.000
_cell.length_c   1.000
_cell.angle_alpha   90.00
_cell.angle_beta   90.00
_cell.angle_gamma   90.00
#
_symmetry.space_group_name_H-M   'P 1'
#
loop_
_entity.id
_entity.type
_entity.pdbx_description
1 polymer ?
#
loop_
_entity_poly.entity_id
_entity_poly.type
_entity_poly.pdbx_seq_one_letter_code
_entity_poly.pdbx_strand_id
1 'polypeptide(L)'
;QNWLLDSVVPFIEQRFGVQPPQIPLLGISMGGQGVLQLAFRQASNFPIVAAISPAVDFFQLYGSGIPLDTMFPDAEAARQATVVLNLHPLAWPRHQFFCCDPQDHEWFDGAARLGMKLSSSGILHERDLETTGGGHSWEYFNRMAPICLKHITDSLRKFE
;
A
#
# COMPACT_ATOMS: atom_id res chain seq x y z
N GLN A 1 0.38 1.99 -13.88
CA GLN A 1 1.28 0.98 -13.26
C GLN A 1 2.35 0.51 -14.24
N ASN A 2 2.03 0.28 -15.51
CA ASN A 2 2.97 -0.21 -16.54
C ASN A 2 4.31 0.54 -16.57
N TRP A 3 4.32 1.87 -16.50
CA TRP A 3 5.57 2.63 -16.46
C TRP A 3 6.54 2.24 -15.32
N LEU A 4 6.03 1.90 -14.12
CA LEU A 4 6.89 1.41 -13.04
C LEU A 4 7.55 0.08 -13.39
N LEU A 5 6.78 -0.84 -13.98
CA LEU A 5 7.23 -2.18 -14.34
C LEU A 5 8.15 -2.17 -15.56
N ASP A 6 7.83 -1.36 -16.56
CA ASP A 6 8.46 -1.39 -17.87
C ASP A 6 9.64 -0.42 -17.97
N SER A 7 9.75 0.54 -17.06
CA SER A 7 10.81 1.56 -17.09
C SER A 7 11.59 1.64 -15.78
N VAL A 8 10.91 1.77 -14.64
CA VAL A 8 11.59 2.00 -13.35
C VAL A 8 12.29 0.75 -12.85
N VAL A 9 11.63 -0.41 -12.88
CA VAL A 9 12.22 -1.68 -12.43
C VAL A 9 13.45 -2.06 -13.27
N PRO A 10 13.41 -2.05 -14.62
CA PRO A 10 14.60 -2.27 -15.44
C PRO A 10 15.72 -1.26 -15.19
N PHE A 11 15.38 0.01 -14.92
CA PHE A 11 16.37 1.01 -14.56
C PHE A 11 17.05 0.70 -13.22
N ILE A 12 16.30 0.28 -12.21
CA ILE A 12 16.84 -0.11 -10.89
C ILE A 12 17.80 -1.29 -11.06
N GLU A 13 17.39 -2.30 -11.83
CA GLU A 13 18.23 -3.45 -12.15
C GLU A 13 19.53 -3.03 -12.84
N GLN A 14 19.45 -2.24 -13.90
CA GLN A 14 20.62 -1.81 -14.66
C GLN A 14 21.57 -0.96 -13.80
N ARG A 15 21.02 -0.09 -12.94
CA ARG A 15 21.81 0.89 -12.18
C ARG A 15 22.40 0.32 -10.89
N PHE A 16 21.66 -0.56 -10.21
CA PHE A 16 21.97 -1.02 -8.87
C PHE A 16 22.16 -2.55 -8.77
N GLY A 17 21.88 -3.30 -9.83
CA GLY A 17 22.01 -4.76 -9.84
C GLY A 17 20.96 -5.48 -8.99
N VAL A 18 19.85 -4.82 -8.66
CA VAL A 18 18.77 -5.37 -7.82
C VAL A 18 17.55 -5.68 -8.69
N GLN A 19 17.01 -6.90 -8.54
CA GLN A 19 15.82 -7.36 -9.25
C GLN A 19 14.72 -7.78 -8.28
N PRO A 20 13.44 -7.79 -8.71
CA PRO A 20 12.39 -8.57 -8.04
C PRO A 20 12.88 -10.00 -7.72
N PRO A 21 12.59 -10.57 -6.54
CA PRO A 21 11.73 -10.06 -5.47
C PRO A 21 12.40 -9.11 -4.45
N GLN A 22 13.65 -8.69 -4.67
CA GLN A 22 14.44 -7.91 -3.71
C GLN A 22 14.18 -6.38 -3.79
N ILE A 23 13.08 -5.98 -4.44
CA ILE A 23 12.65 -4.58 -4.51
C ILE A 23 11.41 -4.42 -3.61
N PRO A 24 11.55 -3.86 -2.40
CA PRO A 24 10.41 -3.61 -1.52
C PRO A 24 9.64 -2.36 -1.97
N LEU A 25 8.35 -2.33 -1.67
CA LEU A 25 7.49 -1.18 -1.94
C LEU A 25 7.12 -0.45 -0.64
N LEU A 26 7.23 0.88 -0.64
CA LEU A 26 6.76 1.75 0.44
C LEU A 26 5.92 2.88 -0.15
N GLY A 27 4.75 3.14 0.43
CA GLY A 27 3.87 4.22 -0.01
C GLY A 27 3.18 4.91 1.15
N ILE A 28 2.86 6.19 0.98
CA ILE A 28 2.15 7.02 1.96
C ILE A 28 0.88 7.56 1.30
N SER A 29 -0.25 7.60 2.03
CA SER A 29 -1.51 8.17 1.53
C SER A 29 -1.94 7.50 0.21
N MET A 30 -2.12 8.28 -0.85
CA MET A 30 -2.42 7.77 -2.19
C MET A 30 -1.35 6.78 -2.70
N GLY A 31 -0.09 7.06 -2.42
CA GLY A 31 1.02 6.16 -2.73
C GLY A 31 0.90 4.82 -1.99
N GLY A 32 0.36 4.82 -0.77
CA GLY A 32 0.10 3.61 0.03
C GLY A 32 -0.88 2.67 -0.67
N GLN A 33 -2.01 3.19 -1.15
CA GLN A 33 -2.94 2.45 -2.00
C GLN A 33 -2.25 1.94 -3.28
N GLY A 34 -1.46 2.79 -3.92
CA GLY A 34 -0.76 2.48 -5.17
C GLY A 34 0.21 1.29 -5.02
N VAL A 35 1.03 1.29 -3.97
CA VAL A 35 1.97 0.19 -3.71
C VAL A 35 1.27 -1.10 -3.29
N LEU A 36 0.19 -1.00 -2.50
CA LEU A 36 -0.61 -2.16 -2.13
C LEU A 36 -1.25 -2.80 -3.39
N GLN A 37 -1.87 -2.00 -4.26
CA GLN A 37 -2.40 -2.48 -5.53
C GLN A 37 -1.33 -3.15 -6.40
N LEU A 38 -0.14 -2.55 -6.51
CA LEU A 38 0.95 -3.12 -7.29
C LEU A 38 1.40 -4.47 -6.69
N ALA A 39 1.58 -4.52 -5.37
CA ALA A 39 2.00 -5.73 -4.66
C ALA A 39 0.98 -6.87 -4.80
N PHE A 40 -0.32 -6.60 -4.72
CA PHE A 40 -1.34 -7.65 -4.90
C PHE A 40 -1.41 -8.18 -6.34
N ARG A 41 -1.25 -7.31 -7.34
CA ARG A 41 -1.27 -7.73 -8.77
C ARG A 41 0.01 -8.46 -9.19
N GLN A 42 1.12 -8.18 -8.52
CA GLN A 42 2.46 -8.64 -8.88
C GLN A 42 3.15 -9.28 -7.67
N ALA A 43 2.41 -10.10 -6.90
CA ALA A 43 2.83 -10.62 -5.59
C ALA A 43 4.15 -11.39 -5.60
N SER A 44 4.45 -12.09 -6.68
CA SER A 44 5.73 -12.80 -6.86
C SER A 44 6.91 -11.85 -7.08
N ASN A 45 6.67 -10.70 -7.73
CA ASN A 45 7.69 -9.70 -8.02
C ASN A 45 7.89 -8.74 -6.84
N PHE A 46 6.82 -8.43 -6.10
CA PHE A 46 6.86 -7.51 -4.95
C PHE A 46 6.27 -8.15 -3.70
N PRO A 47 6.95 -9.14 -3.10
CA PRO A 47 6.42 -9.83 -1.92
C PRO A 47 6.54 -8.99 -0.64
N ILE A 48 7.31 -7.90 -0.65
CA ILE A 48 7.54 -7.01 0.50
C ILE A 48 6.88 -5.66 0.23
N VAL A 49 5.91 -5.29 1.08
CA VAL A 49 5.20 -4.01 0.98
C VAL A 49 4.95 -3.41 2.37
N ALA A 50 5.10 -2.09 2.46
CA ALA A 50 4.70 -1.30 3.61
C ALA A 50 3.86 -0.08 3.15
N ALA A 51 2.84 0.29 3.91
CA ALA A 51 2.02 1.47 3.61
C ALA A 51 1.67 2.28 4.86
N ILE A 52 1.78 3.61 4.78
CA ILE A 52 1.43 4.54 5.86
C ILE A 52 0.20 5.34 5.47
N SER A 53 -0.83 5.34 6.32
CA SER A 53 -2.15 5.93 6.09
C SER A 53 -2.66 5.69 4.67
N PRO A 54 -2.72 4.44 4.18
CA PRO A 54 -3.09 4.19 2.80
C PRO A 54 -4.50 4.71 2.51
N ALA A 55 -4.65 5.50 1.45
CA ALA A 55 -5.95 6.01 1.01
C ALA A 55 -6.77 4.90 0.33
N VAL A 56 -7.16 3.89 1.10
CA VAL A 56 -7.85 2.68 0.64
C VAL A 56 -9.19 3.01 0.01
N ASP A 57 -9.92 3.94 0.63
CA ASP A 57 -11.27 4.33 0.23
C ASP A 57 -11.27 5.66 -0.55
N PHE A 58 -10.23 5.94 -1.34
CA PHE A 58 -10.08 7.19 -2.10
C PHE A 58 -11.28 7.54 -2.99
N PHE A 59 -12.07 6.54 -3.40
CA PHE A 59 -13.28 6.73 -4.22
C PHE A 59 -14.32 7.64 -3.54
N GLN A 60 -14.27 7.79 -2.21
CA GLN A 60 -15.12 8.73 -1.48
C GLN A 60 -14.85 10.19 -1.86
N LEU A 61 -13.66 10.50 -2.38
CA LEU A 61 -13.31 11.83 -2.89
C LEU A 61 -13.77 12.08 -4.33
N TYR A 62 -14.43 11.11 -4.99
CA TYR A 62 -14.91 11.30 -6.36
C TYR A 62 -15.97 12.42 -6.39
N GLY A 63 -15.83 13.33 -7.36
CA GLY A 63 -16.65 14.53 -7.50
C GLY A 63 -16.16 15.73 -6.70
N SER A 64 -14.97 15.66 -6.08
CA SER A 64 -14.36 16.78 -5.33
C SER A 64 -13.55 17.75 -6.19
N GLY A 65 -13.49 17.56 -7.51
CA GLY A 65 -12.76 18.43 -8.43
C GLY A 65 -11.25 18.15 -8.47
N ILE A 66 -10.81 17.01 -7.97
CA ILE A 66 -9.41 16.57 -7.99
C ILE A 66 -9.14 15.65 -9.19
N PRO A 67 -7.87 15.32 -9.52
CA PRO A 67 -7.55 14.48 -10.68
C PRO A 67 -8.29 13.14 -10.73
N LEU A 68 -8.73 12.62 -9.59
CA LEU A 68 -9.55 11.41 -9.47
C LEU A 68 -10.75 11.41 -10.43
N ASP A 69 -11.40 12.56 -10.61
CA ASP A 69 -12.63 12.72 -11.40
C ASP A 69 -12.38 12.56 -12.91
N THR A 70 -11.12 12.68 -13.33
CA THR A 70 -10.69 12.46 -14.72
C THR A 70 -10.03 11.10 -14.92
N MET A 71 -9.55 10.48 -13.83
CA MET A 71 -8.94 9.15 -13.84
C MET A 71 -9.97 8.03 -13.95
N PHE A 72 -11.19 8.25 -13.44
CA PHE A 72 -12.26 7.26 -13.45
C PHE A 72 -13.53 7.85 -14.06
N PRO A 73 -14.34 7.05 -14.78
CA PRO A 73 -15.60 7.52 -15.36
C PRO A 73 -16.68 7.83 -14.31
N ASP A 74 -16.64 7.15 -13.16
CA ASP A 74 -17.55 7.35 -12.04
C ASP A 74 -16.91 6.85 -10.71
N ALA A 75 -17.60 7.13 -9.59
CA ALA A 75 -17.18 6.74 -8.26
C ALA A 75 -17.11 5.20 -8.07
N GLU A 76 -17.93 4.44 -8.80
CA GLU A 76 -17.92 2.97 -8.70
C GLU A 76 -16.69 2.40 -9.40
N ALA A 77 -16.31 2.92 -10.57
CA ALA A 77 -15.06 2.56 -11.23
C ALA A 77 -13.84 2.89 -10.37
N ALA A 78 -13.86 4.04 -9.67
CA ALA A 78 -12.85 4.37 -8.67
C ALA A 78 -12.84 3.35 -7.52
N ARG A 79 -14.00 2.94 -7.01
CA ARG A 79 -14.14 1.92 -5.96
C ARG A 79 -13.60 0.57 -6.40
N GLN A 80 -13.92 0.12 -7.63
CA GLN A 80 -13.42 -1.11 -8.24
C GLN A 80 -11.89 -1.12 -8.40
N ALA A 81 -11.28 0.06 -8.48
CA ALA A 81 -9.83 0.21 -8.52
C ALA A 81 -9.15 0.21 -7.13
N THR A 82 -9.88 -0.02 -6.03
CA THR A 82 -9.31 -0.09 -4.69
C THR A 82 -8.69 -1.45 -4.36
N VAL A 83 -7.66 -1.47 -3.50
CA VAL A 83 -6.96 -2.73 -3.18
C VAL A 83 -7.89 -3.77 -2.58
N VAL A 84 -8.87 -3.36 -1.76
CA VAL A 84 -9.81 -4.24 -1.06
C VAL A 84 -10.59 -5.15 -2.00
N LEU A 85 -10.91 -4.66 -3.22
CA LEU A 85 -11.65 -5.43 -4.24
C LEU A 85 -10.75 -6.21 -5.18
N ASN A 86 -9.44 -5.99 -5.13
CA ASN A 86 -8.45 -6.63 -6.00
C ASN A 86 -7.54 -7.60 -5.23
N LEU A 87 -7.92 -7.99 -4.00
CA LEU A 87 -7.21 -8.99 -3.22
C LEU A 87 -7.35 -10.37 -3.90
N HIS A 88 -6.23 -11.07 -4.06
CA HIS A 88 -6.23 -12.42 -4.61
C HIS A 88 -5.85 -13.43 -3.52
N PRO A 89 -6.78 -14.26 -3.02
CA PRO A 89 -6.55 -15.17 -1.89
C PRO A 89 -5.54 -16.28 -2.12
N LEU A 90 -5.01 -16.45 -3.34
CA LEU A 90 -3.95 -17.41 -3.68
C LEU A 90 -2.64 -16.74 -4.13
N ALA A 91 -2.64 -15.41 -4.29
CA ALA A 91 -1.49 -14.66 -4.80
C ALA A 91 -1.43 -13.29 -4.10
N TRP A 92 -0.77 -13.24 -2.96
CA TRP A 92 -0.64 -12.02 -2.14
C TRP A 92 0.81 -11.81 -1.69
N PRO A 93 1.23 -10.55 -1.41
CA PRO A 93 2.56 -10.27 -0.92
C PRO A 93 2.79 -10.89 0.47
N ARG A 94 3.86 -11.68 0.60
CA ARG A 94 4.12 -12.49 1.81
C ARG A 94 4.52 -11.66 3.04
N HIS A 95 5.03 -10.45 2.83
CA HIS A 95 5.55 -9.59 3.88
C HIS A 95 4.91 -8.20 3.78
N GLN A 96 3.69 -8.10 4.31
CA GLN A 96 2.91 -6.87 4.24
C GLN A 96 2.70 -6.25 5.62
N PHE A 97 2.95 -4.94 5.68
CA PHE A 97 2.68 -4.10 6.84
C PHE A 97 1.89 -2.86 6.40
N PHE A 98 0.94 -2.40 7.22
CA PHE A 98 0.37 -1.07 7.03
C PHE A 98 -0.02 -0.42 8.34
N CYS A 99 -0.03 0.89 8.38
CA CYS A 99 -0.47 1.62 9.55
C CYS A 99 -1.36 2.81 9.21
N CYS A 100 -2.17 3.26 10.16
CA CYS A 100 -2.98 4.46 10.05
C CYS A 100 -3.30 4.98 11.47
N ASP A 101 -3.20 6.29 11.68
CA ASP A 101 -3.49 6.91 12.96
C ASP A 101 -5.00 6.78 13.26
N PRO A 102 -5.42 6.34 14.47
CA PRO A 102 -6.82 6.42 14.90
C PRO A 102 -7.49 7.79 14.73
N GLN A 103 -6.71 8.88 14.71
CA GLN A 103 -7.17 10.25 14.51
C GLN A 103 -7.18 10.68 13.02
N ASP A 104 -6.78 9.80 12.09
CA ASP A 104 -6.87 10.03 10.65
C ASP A 104 -8.31 9.81 10.19
N HIS A 105 -9.13 10.86 10.28
CA HIS A 105 -10.56 10.80 9.92
C HIS A 105 -10.80 10.52 8.43
N GLU A 106 -9.80 10.69 7.57
CA GLU A 106 -9.95 10.46 6.13
C GLU A 106 -9.73 8.99 5.78
N TRP A 107 -8.69 8.35 6.34
CA TRP A 107 -8.24 7.04 5.85
C TRP A 107 -8.29 5.91 6.87
N PHE A 108 -8.56 6.19 8.14
CA PHE A 108 -8.60 5.15 9.18
C PHE A 108 -9.62 4.05 8.86
N ASP A 109 -10.85 4.41 8.52
CA ASP A 109 -11.91 3.43 8.23
C ASP A 109 -11.54 2.50 7.07
N GLY A 110 -10.92 3.05 6.03
CA GLY A 110 -10.43 2.27 4.89
C GLY A 110 -9.30 1.31 5.28
N ALA A 111 -8.34 1.77 6.07
CA ALA A 111 -7.25 0.93 6.58
C ALA A 111 -7.78 -0.18 7.53
N ALA A 112 -8.73 0.14 8.40
CA ALA A 112 -9.39 -0.82 9.27
C ALA A 112 -10.15 -1.89 8.45
N ARG A 113 -10.88 -1.45 7.42
CA ARG A 113 -11.61 -2.33 6.48
C ARG A 113 -10.68 -3.26 5.70
N LEU A 114 -9.54 -2.75 5.24
CA LEU A 114 -8.52 -3.57 4.60
C LEU A 114 -8.05 -4.70 5.52
N GLY A 115 -7.68 -4.38 6.77
CA GLY A 115 -7.26 -5.40 7.72
C GLY A 115 -8.33 -6.45 8.02
N MET A 116 -9.60 -6.02 8.20
CA MET A 116 -10.72 -6.96 8.37
C MET A 116 -10.89 -7.89 7.16
N LYS A 117 -10.77 -7.35 5.94
CA LYS A 117 -10.88 -8.13 4.71
C LYS A 117 -9.74 -9.13 4.56
N LEU A 118 -8.51 -8.73 4.86
CA LEU A 118 -7.34 -9.61 4.84
C LEU A 118 -7.51 -10.75 5.86
N SER A 119 -7.86 -10.44 7.11
CA SER A 119 -8.11 -11.44 8.16
C SER A 119 -9.19 -12.43 7.77
N SER A 120 -10.35 -11.94 7.33
CA SER A 120 -11.48 -12.80 6.93
C SER A 120 -11.19 -13.66 5.69
N SER A 121 -10.19 -13.28 4.89
CA SER A 121 -9.74 -14.05 3.72
C SER A 121 -8.57 -14.98 4.04
N GLY A 122 -8.14 -15.09 5.31
CA GLY A 122 -7.00 -15.92 5.72
C GLY A 122 -5.64 -15.38 5.27
N ILE A 123 -5.56 -14.11 4.87
CA ILE A 123 -4.34 -13.48 4.37
C ILE A 123 -3.55 -12.89 5.53
N LEU A 124 -2.35 -13.43 5.75
CA LEU A 124 -1.41 -12.96 6.79
C LEU A 124 -0.97 -11.52 6.52
N HIS A 125 -1.03 -10.68 7.56
CA HIS A 125 -0.57 -9.29 7.51
C HIS A 125 -0.20 -8.79 8.90
N GLU A 126 0.67 -7.79 8.93
CA GLU A 126 0.92 -6.98 10.12
C GLU A 126 0.27 -5.61 9.93
N ARG A 127 -0.21 -5.00 11.02
CA ARG A 127 -0.76 -3.65 10.99
C ARG A 127 -0.62 -2.93 12.31
N ASP A 128 -0.55 -1.60 12.25
CA ASP A 128 -0.67 -0.71 13.42
C ASP A 128 -1.80 0.31 13.18
N LEU A 129 -2.87 0.15 13.96
CA LEU A 129 -4.04 1.04 13.96
C LEU A 129 -4.28 1.62 15.36
N GLU A 130 -3.23 1.76 16.16
CA GLU A 130 -3.30 2.17 17.57
C GLU A 130 -2.37 3.35 17.84
N THR A 131 -1.20 3.39 17.19
CA THR A 131 -0.27 4.49 17.33
C THR A 131 -0.89 5.78 16.80
N THR A 132 -0.82 6.85 17.60
CA THR A 132 -1.26 8.19 17.22
C THR A 132 -0.08 9.09 16.89
N GLY A 133 -0.32 10.20 16.19
CA GLY A 133 0.67 11.19 15.74
C GLY A 133 0.05 12.41 15.05
N GLY A 134 -1.19 12.77 15.38
CA GLY A 134 -1.86 13.96 14.85
C GLY A 134 -2.65 13.72 13.56
N GLY A 135 -3.13 12.50 13.32
CA GLY A 135 -3.97 12.14 12.17
C GLY A 135 -3.18 12.02 10.87
N HIS A 136 -3.78 12.48 9.76
CA HIS A 136 -3.14 12.47 8.44
C HIS A 136 -2.06 13.55 8.30
N SER A 137 -0.95 13.38 9.01
CA SER A 137 0.08 14.41 9.15
C SER A 137 1.49 13.89 8.90
N TRP A 138 2.39 14.80 8.54
CA TRP A 138 3.82 14.50 8.45
C TRP A 138 4.42 14.06 9.78
N GLU A 139 3.86 14.50 10.92
CA GLU A 139 4.33 14.04 12.24
C GLU A 139 4.06 12.55 12.40
N TYR A 140 2.85 12.09 12.06
CA TYR A 140 2.51 10.67 12.07
C TYR A 140 3.36 9.89 11.05
N PHE A 141 3.51 10.39 9.82
CA PHE A 141 4.28 9.70 8.79
C PHE A 141 5.74 9.51 9.20
N ASN A 142 6.37 10.55 9.76
CA ASN A 142 7.75 10.48 10.25
C ASN A 142 7.88 9.57 11.48
N ARG A 143 6.84 9.49 12.33
CA ARG A 143 6.80 8.55 13.46
C ARG A 143 6.75 7.10 12.99
N MET A 144 5.99 6.80 11.94
CA MET A 144 5.80 5.43 11.44
C MET A 144 6.84 4.99 10.40
N ALA A 145 7.54 5.93 9.74
CA ALA A 145 8.54 5.61 8.73
C ALA A 145 9.65 4.67 9.23
N PRO A 146 10.26 4.86 10.43
CA PRO A 146 11.24 3.91 10.96
C PRO A 146 10.70 2.49 11.15
N ILE A 147 9.44 2.35 11.56
CA ILE A 147 8.77 1.06 11.75
C ILE A 147 8.58 0.36 10.40
N CYS A 148 8.11 1.10 9.39
CA CYS A 148 7.95 0.58 8.02
C CYS A 148 9.29 0.16 7.41
N LEU A 149 10.34 0.97 7.59
CA LEU A 149 11.69 0.67 7.09
C LEU A 149 12.28 -0.55 7.81
N LYS A 150 12.02 -0.71 9.11
CA LYS A 150 12.42 -1.90 9.87
C LYS A 150 11.73 -3.15 9.32
N HIS A 151 10.41 -3.10 9.11
CA HIS A 151 9.65 -4.20 8.48
C HIS A 151 10.25 -4.61 7.13
N ILE A 152 10.55 -3.62 6.28
CA ILE A 152 11.18 -3.86 4.98
C ILE A 152 12.55 -4.54 5.13
N THR A 153 13.41 -4.00 6.00
CA THR A 153 14.78 -4.50 6.19
C THR A 153 14.77 -5.93 6.75
N ASP A 154 13.93 -6.20 7.75
CA ASP A 154 13.80 -7.54 8.33
C ASP A 154 13.18 -8.54 7.35
N SER A 155 12.33 -8.08 6.44
CA SER A 155 11.75 -8.92 5.38
C SER A 155 12.76 -9.22 4.27
N LEU A 156 13.58 -8.24 3.87
CA LEU A 156 14.62 -8.42 2.85
C LEU A 156 15.67 -9.46 3.28
N ARG A 157 16.06 -9.48 4.55
CA ARG A 157 16.98 -10.49 5.12
C ARG A 157 16.49 -11.93 5.00
N LYS A 158 15.21 -12.16 4.67
CA LYS A 158 14.65 -13.50 4.43
C LYS A 158 14.87 -13.99 2.98
N PHE A 159 15.37 -13.13 2.10
CA PHE A 159 15.70 -13.43 0.71
C PHE A 159 17.21 -13.59 0.46
N GLU A 160 18.03 -13.41 1.51
CA GLU A 160 19.45 -13.77 1.55
C GLU A 160 19.63 -15.27 1.84
#